data_AF-A0A9D4F167-F1
#
_entry.id   AF-A0A9D4F167-F1
#
_cell.length_a   1.000
_cell.length_b   1.000
_cell.length_c   1.000
_cell.angle_alpha   90.00
_cell.angle_beta   90.00
_cell.angle_gamma   90.00
#
_symmetry.space_group_name_H-M   'P 1'
#
loop_
_entity.id
_entity.type
_entity.pdbx_description
1 polymer ?
#
loop_
_entity_poly.entity_id
_entity_poly.type
_entity_poly.pdbx_seq_one_letter_code
_entity_poly.pdbx_strand_id
1 'polypeptide(L)'
;MAIFSHTQQQMQVNTNIEVNNSSRLGNTFNRGNSDVFKTNASTDYFIKVQGDLLDELGRFIFLGSILNNNGKTDADVRPRIDKARAALHQMKSI
;
A
#
# COMPACT_ATOMS: atom_id res chain seq x y z
N MET A 1 8.45 2.32 3.47
CA MET A 1 8.04 0.95 3.11
C MET A 1 6.52 0.92 2.91
N ALA A 2 5.95 -0.13 2.33
CA ALA A 2 4.51 -0.28 2.16
C ALA A 2 4.05 -1.62 2.74
N ILE A 3 2.97 -1.61 3.52
CA ILE A 3 2.39 -2.80 4.16
C ILE A 3 0.97 -2.93 3.64
N PHE A 4 0.62 -4.12 3.14
CA PHE A 4 -0.73 -4.43 2.68
C PHE A 4 -1.42 -5.34 3.69
N SER A 5 -2.69 -5.09 3.99
CA SER A 5 -3.49 -5.96 4.86
C SER A 5 -4.96 -5.90 4.49
N HIS A 6 -5.70 -6.93 4.90
CA HIS A 6 -7.11 -7.07 4.53
C HIS A 6 -8.08 -6.49 5.56
N THR A 7 -7.67 -6.31 6.82
CA THR A 7 -8.54 -5.83 7.90
C THR A 7 -7.90 -4.70 8.72
N GLN A 8 -8.72 -3.91 9.43
CA GLN A 8 -8.28 -2.85 10.37
C GLN A 8 -7.39 -3.35 11.47
N GLN A 9 -7.76 -4.48 12.05
CA GLN A 9 -6.99 -5.10 13.10
C GLN A 9 -5.60 -5.49 12.58
N GLN A 10 -5.51 -6.03 11.37
CA GLN A 10 -4.21 -6.37 10.77
C GLN A 10 -3.35 -5.14 10.47
N MET A 11 -3.92 -4.07 9.89
CA MET A 11 -3.14 -2.86 9.65
C MET A 11 -2.64 -2.24 10.96
N GLN A 12 -3.45 -2.24 12.03
CA GLN A 12 -3.03 -1.72 13.32
C GLN A 12 -1.89 -2.56 13.92
N VAL A 13 -2.02 -3.89 13.88
CA VAL A 13 -0.98 -4.82 14.36
C VAL A 13 0.32 -4.65 13.57
N ASN A 14 0.24 -4.65 12.24
CA ASN A 14 1.43 -4.55 11.39
C ASN A 14 2.11 -3.19 11.53
N THR A 15 1.34 -2.11 11.69
CA THR A 15 1.92 -0.77 11.95
C THR A 15 2.64 -0.73 13.30
N ASN A 16 2.08 -1.33 14.35
CA ASN A 16 2.74 -1.41 15.65
C ASN A 16 4.03 -2.25 15.59
N ILE A 17 4.02 -3.36 14.85
CA ILE A 17 5.20 -4.20 14.63
C ILE A 17 6.27 -3.39 13.88
N GLU A 18 5.90 -2.64 12.86
CA GLU A 18 6.82 -1.83 12.08
C GLU A 18 7.45 -0.69 12.90
N VAL A 19 6.65 0.00 13.70
CA VAL A 19 7.14 1.04 14.62
C VAL A 19 8.15 0.46 15.61
N ASN A 20 7.88 -0.72 16.17
CA ASN A 20 8.79 -1.41 17.10
C ASN A 20 10.06 -1.89 16.39
N ASN A 21 9.94 -2.49 15.20
CA ASN A 21 11.11 -2.92 14.43
C ASN A 21 11.99 -1.73 14.03
N SER A 22 11.39 -0.61 13.64
CA SER A 22 12.09 0.63 13.33
C SER A 22 12.88 1.13 14.55
N SER A 23 12.25 1.18 15.73
CA SER A 23 12.92 1.63 16.96
C SER A 23 14.06 0.71 17.38
N ARG A 24 13.89 -0.62 17.23
CA ARG A 24 14.95 -1.61 17.49
C ARG A 24 16.17 -1.45 16.58
N LEU A 25 15.96 -0.94 15.37
CA LEU A 25 17.03 -0.63 14.42
C LEU A 25 17.65 0.76 14.64
N GLY A 26 17.24 1.48 15.70
CA GLY A 26 17.68 2.85 15.98
C GLY A 26 17.03 3.90 15.09
N ASN A 27 16.00 3.52 14.31
CA ASN A 27 15.28 4.44 13.43
C ASN A 27 14.09 5.06 14.16
N THR A 28 13.91 6.36 13.98
CA THR A 28 12.69 7.05 14.43
C THR A 28 11.60 6.84 13.39
N PHE A 29 10.49 6.23 13.79
CA PHE A 29 9.30 6.17 12.95
C PHE A 29 8.80 7.60 12.68
N ASN A 30 8.86 8.04 11.42
CA ASN A 30 8.36 9.33 11.03
C ASN A 30 6.87 9.22 10.67
N ARG A 31 6.03 9.65 11.62
CA ARG A 31 4.58 9.68 11.44
C ARG A 31 4.14 10.59 10.30
N GLY A 32 4.76 11.75 10.11
CA GLY A 32 4.39 12.70 9.05
C GLY A 32 4.70 12.22 7.62
N ASN A 33 5.43 11.11 7.50
CA ASN A 33 5.70 10.44 6.23
C ASN A 33 4.91 9.13 6.08
N SER A 34 4.01 8.84 7.02
CA SER A 34 3.28 7.59 7.10
C SER A 34 1.79 7.85 7.00
N ASP A 35 1.20 7.36 5.92
CA ASP A 35 -0.22 7.52 5.67
C ASP A 35 -0.89 6.18 5.39
N VAL A 36 -2.21 6.15 5.51
CA VAL A 36 -3.04 4.98 5.24
C VAL A 36 -3.72 5.14 3.89
N PHE A 37 -3.62 4.12 3.05
CA PHE A 37 -4.35 4.06 1.79
C PHE A 37 -5.43 2.97 1.87
N LYS A 38 -6.67 3.30 1.47
CA LYS A 38 -7.82 2.39 1.54
C LYS A 38 -8.45 2.15 0.17
N THR A 39 -8.79 0.90 -0.10
CA THR A 39 -9.54 0.49 -1.31
C THR A 39 -10.86 -0.14 -0.89
N ASN A 40 -11.99 0.34 -1.43
CA ASN A 40 -13.31 -0.30 -1.34
C ASN A 40 -13.91 -0.44 0.08
N ALA A 41 -13.40 0.24 1.11
CA ALA A 41 -13.95 0.14 2.47
C ALA A 41 -15.12 1.14 2.66
N SER A 42 -16.31 0.63 3.00
CA SER A 42 -17.50 1.43 3.38
C SER A 42 -17.46 1.94 4.82
N THR A 43 -16.42 1.60 5.58
CA THR A 43 -16.31 1.85 7.01
C THR A 43 -15.22 2.87 7.31
N ASP A 44 -15.47 3.74 8.29
CA ASP A 44 -14.47 4.68 8.81
C ASP A 44 -13.30 3.92 9.41
N TYR A 45 -12.14 4.04 8.77
CA TYR A 45 -10.96 3.25 9.06
C TYR A 45 -9.87 4.16 9.60
N PHE A 46 -9.35 3.82 10.77
CA PHE A 46 -8.41 4.66 11.50
C PHE A 46 -7.26 3.81 12.02
N ILE A 47 -6.03 4.27 11.79
CA ILE A 47 -4.83 3.68 12.38
C ILE A 47 -4.23 4.70 13.32
N LYS A 48 -4.02 4.27 14.58
CA LYS A 48 -3.40 5.10 15.60
C LYS A 48 -1.94 4.74 15.74
N VAL A 49 -1.06 5.74 15.70
CA VAL A 49 0.37 5.58 15.98
C VAL A 49 0.78 6.65 16.97
N GLN A 50 1.38 6.21 18.08
CA GLN A 50 1.85 7.12 19.15
C GLN A 50 0.75 8.05 19.71
N GLY A 51 -0.51 7.61 19.68
CA GLY A 51 -1.67 8.39 20.18
C GLY A 51 -2.41 9.19 19.11
N ASP A 52 -1.78 9.43 17.96
CA ASP A 52 -2.35 10.22 16.86
C ASP A 52 -2.88 9.34 15.73
N LEU A 53 -3.84 9.86 14.97
CA LEU A 53 -4.36 9.23 13.75
C LEU A 53 -3.42 9.48 12.57
N LEU A 54 -3.19 8.45 11.75
CA LEU A 54 -2.53 8.60 10.47
C LEU A 54 -3.49 9.21 9.44
N ASP A 55 -2.95 10.05 8.56
CA ASP A 55 -3.71 10.67 7.49
C ASP A 55 -4.08 9.64 6.42
N GLU A 56 -5.19 9.89 5.71
CA GLU A 56 -5.64 9.05 4.63
C GLU A 56 -5.16 9.60 3.27
N LEU A 57 -4.50 8.74 2.48
CA LEU A 57 -4.15 9.06 1.10
C LEU A 57 -5.32 8.76 0.16
N GLY A 58 -5.68 9.75 -0.66
CA GLY A 58 -6.60 9.54 -1.79
C GLY A 58 -5.96 8.75 -2.95
N ARG A 59 -4.62 8.75 -3.03
CA ARG A 59 -3.86 8.12 -4.12
C ARG A 59 -2.48 7.66 -3.64
N PHE A 60 -2.06 6.46 -4.06
CA PHE A 60 -0.74 5.89 -3.76
C PHE A 60 -0.10 5.36 -5.04
N ILE A 61 1.21 5.56 -5.22
CA ILE A 61 1.95 5.02 -6.37
C ILE A 61 2.73 3.80 -5.90
N PHE A 62 2.34 2.62 -6.37
CA PHE A 62 3.02 1.37 -6.08
C PHE A 62 3.58 0.75 -7.35
N LEU A 63 4.90 0.54 -7.39
CA LEU A 63 5.60 -0.07 -8.52
C LEU A 63 5.30 0.58 -9.88
N GLY A 64 5.00 1.88 -9.92
CA GLY A 64 4.64 2.62 -11.14
C GLY A 64 3.17 2.51 -11.55
N SER A 65 2.32 1.92 -10.69
CA SER A 65 0.87 1.89 -10.87
C SER A 65 0.22 2.80 -9.85
N ILE A 66 -0.85 3.47 -10.25
CA ILE A 66 -1.60 4.35 -9.38
C ILE A 66 -2.74 3.57 -8.75
N LEU A 67 -2.73 3.50 -7.42
CA LEU A 67 -3.85 3.07 -6.64
C LEU A 67 -4.65 4.31 -6.25
N ASN A 68 -5.95 4.33 -6.52
CA ASN A 68 -6.86 5.34 -6.00
C ASN A 68 -7.96 4.70 -5.16
N ASN A 69 -8.54 5.48 -4.26
CA ASN A 69 -9.68 5.10 -3.43
C ASN A 69 -10.88 4.54 -4.20
N ASN A 70 -11.01 4.87 -5.49
CA ASN A 70 -12.06 4.40 -6.38
C ASN A 70 -11.80 2.99 -6.97
N GLY A 71 -10.73 2.31 -6.54
CA GLY A 71 -10.39 0.95 -7.00
C GLY A 71 -9.97 0.88 -8.48
N LYS A 72 -9.79 2.02 -9.16
CA LYS A 72 -9.31 2.10 -10.55
C LYS A 72 -7.80 1.96 -10.61
N THR A 73 -7.33 0.81 -10.16
CA THR A 73 -5.96 0.33 -10.36
C THR A 73 -5.80 -0.27 -11.76
N ASP A 74 -6.91 -0.71 -12.34
CA ASP A 74 -6.94 -1.55 -13.54
C ASP A 74 -6.50 -0.80 -14.82
N ALA A 75 -6.70 0.52 -14.88
CA ALA A 75 -6.30 1.32 -16.04
C ALA A 75 -4.77 1.36 -16.24
N ASP A 76 -3.99 1.31 -15.17
CA ASP A 76 -2.51 1.41 -15.24
C ASP A 76 -1.82 0.04 -15.15
N VAL A 77 -2.42 -0.92 -14.43
CA VAL A 77 -1.84 -2.25 -14.25
C VAL A 77 -2.08 -3.15 -15.45
N ARG A 78 -3.28 -3.12 -16.03
CA ARG A 78 -3.70 -4.03 -17.09
C ARG A 78 -2.85 -3.90 -18.37
N PRO A 79 -2.54 -2.69 -18.87
CA PRO A 79 -1.65 -2.52 -20.02
C PRO A 79 -0.24 -3.10 -19.78
N ARG A 80 0.26 -3.00 -18.53
CA ARG A 80 1.59 -3.52 -18.16
C ARG A 80 1.60 -5.04 -18.10
N ILE A 81 0.55 -5.65 -17.55
CA ILE A 81 0.37 -7.11 -17.54
C ILE A 81 0.26 -7.63 -18.98
N ASP A 82 -0.52 -6.96 -19.83
CA ASP A 82 -0.72 -7.40 -21.21
C ASP A 82 0.58 -7.27 -22.02
N LYS A 83 1.37 -6.22 -21.80
CA LYS A 83 2.72 -6.09 -22.38
C LYS A 83 3.65 -7.21 -21.92
N ALA A 84 3.65 -7.55 -20.63
CA ALA A 84 4.46 -8.65 -20.10
C ALA A 84 4.02 -10.02 -20.67
N ARG A 85 2.71 -10.26 -20.80
CA ARG A 85 2.16 -11.46 -21.46
C ARG A 85 2.59 -11.54 -22.92
N ALA A 86 2.51 -10.44 -23.66
CA ALA A 86 2.95 -10.39 -25.06
C ALA A 86 4.45 -10.72 -25.18
N ALA A 87 5.30 -10.14 -24.33
CA ALA A 87 6.74 -10.45 -24.32
C ALA A 87 7.01 -11.92 -23.97
N LEU A 88 6.31 -12.48 -22.98
CA LEU A 88 6.41 -13.91 -22.64
C LEU A 88 6.00 -14.81 -23.80
N HIS A 89 4.95 -14.44 -24.54
CA HIS A 89 4.53 -15.17 -25.74
C HIS A 89 5.57 -15.11 -26.86
N GLN A 90 6.20 -13.95 -27.09
CA GLN A 90 7.29 -13.82 -28.07
C GLN A 90 8.49 -14.69 -27.70
N MET A 91 8.87 -14.74 -26.42
CA MET A 91 9.97 -15.59 -25.94
C MET A 91 9.69 -17.09 -26.12
N LYS A 92 8.42 -17.53 -26.05
CA LYS A 92 8.04 -18.93 -26.31
C LYS A 92 7.97 -19.29 -27.79
N SER A 93 7.98 -18.28 -28.67
CA SER A 93 7.92 -18.45 -30.13
C SER A 93 9.30 -18.40 -30.80
N ILE A 94 10.37 -18.19 -30.02
CA ILE A 94 11.77 -18.40 -30.40
C ILE A 94 12.16 -19.82 -30.01
#